data_AF-A0A8J8CWX8-F1
#
_entry.id   AF-A0A8J8CWX8-F1
#
_cell.length_a   1.000
_cell.length_b   1.000
_cell.length_c   1.000
_cell.angle_alpha   90.00
_cell.angle_beta   90.00
_cell.angle_gamma   90.00
#
_symmetry.space_group_name_H-M   'P 1'
#
loop_
_entity.id
_entity.type
_entity.pdbx_description
1 polymer ?
#
loop_
_entity_poly.entity_id
_entity_poly.type
_entity_poly.pdbx_seq_one_letter_code
_entity_poly.pdbx_strand_id
1 'polypeptide(L)'
;MGLADVVMRLTVMVVILLSVSASVMVGPRRIVRAVRDYRWRLAEIGPYLSVLLVVLAVRKLTMDYTGLLSWALDWNITLIIYSLEGALVADVQSLRSPLLTDYFVFIYLYGYVFLLLFPFVAYFARSDMTSMKELIVAYTFNYGVGLVCYVLFIAYGPRNLIPDIVDSLLYVTYPQSQLLTGEVNHNTNVFPSLHASLSMTTFFLAWRTRDEYPLWAPVSFVLGVSVALSTMYLGIHWATDVVAGTLLAVLSILVTEYVVEHDLLAEWGPFGREWDLFDKARR
;
A
#
# COMPACT_ATOMS: atom_id res chain seq x y z
N MET A 1 23.16 9.09 11.28
CA MET A 1 22.15 9.42 10.24
C MET A 1 20.83 9.63 10.95
N GLY A 2 20.17 10.75 10.69
CA GLY A 2 18.85 11.06 11.26
C GLY A 2 17.71 10.58 10.36
N LEU A 3 16.47 10.67 10.85
CA LEU A 3 15.25 10.35 10.09
C LEU A 3 15.20 11.08 8.74
N ALA A 4 15.57 12.37 8.73
CA ALA A 4 15.59 13.19 7.52
C ALA A 4 16.50 12.61 6.42
N ASP A 5 17.65 12.05 6.77
CA ASP A 5 18.57 11.44 5.80
C ASP A 5 17.95 10.19 5.16
N VAL A 6 17.27 9.37 5.96
CA VAL A 6 16.63 8.14 5.49
C VAL A 6 15.44 8.46 4.59
N VAL A 7 14.60 9.42 5.00
CA VAL A 7 13.48 9.93 4.18
C VAL A 7 14.02 10.50 2.87
N MET A 8 15.07 11.32 2.89
CA MET A 8 15.65 11.89 1.67
C MET A 8 16.12 10.80 0.70
N ARG A 9 16.84 9.78 1.19
CA ARG A 9 17.30 8.65 0.35
C ARG A 9 16.14 7.88 -0.26
N LEU A 10 15.11 7.60 0.54
CA LEU A 10 13.87 6.97 0.08
C LEU A 10 13.22 7.81 -1.02
N THR A 11 13.02 9.10 -0.78
CA THR A 11 12.41 10.02 -1.74
C THR A 11 13.19 10.09 -3.04
N VAL A 12 14.51 10.28 -2.98
CA VAL A 12 15.36 10.35 -4.19
C VAL A 12 15.26 9.07 -5.01
N MET A 13 15.40 7.91 -4.37
CA MET A 13 15.31 6.62 -5.06
C MET A 13 13.94 6.41 -5.69
N VAL A 14 12.85 6.66 -4.95
CA VAL A 14 11.49 6.50 -5.47
C VAL A 14 11.21 7.47 -6.62
N VAL A 15 11.67 8.72 -6.54
CA VAL A 15 11.53 9.69 -7.64
C VAL A 15 12.28 9.24 -8.89
N ILE A 16 13.48 8.67 -8.75
CA ILE A 16 14.22 8.10 -9.87
C ILE A 16 13.43 6.95 -10.50
N LEU A 17 12.96 5.99 -9.69
CA LEU A 17 12.17 4.85 -10.16
C LEU A 17 10.89 5.31 -10.88
N LEU A 18 10.14 6.24 -10.28
CA LEU A 18 8.94 6.82 -10.87
C LEU A 18 9.24 7.52 -12.21
N SER A 19 10.32 8.31 -12.27
CA SER A 19 10.68 9.07 -13.48
C SER A 19 11.08 8.14 -14.63
N VAL A 20 11.88 7.11 -14.34
CA VAL A 20 12.30 6.10 -15.33
C VAL A 20 11.09 5.30 -15.81
N SER A 21 10.30 4.75 -14.89
CA SER A 21 9.11 3.95 -15.24
C SER A 21 8.05 4.76 -15.96
N ALA A 22 7.82 6.02 -15.57
CA ALA A 22 6.85 6.88 -16.26
C ALA A 22 7.32 7.21 -17.68
N SER A 23 8.62 7.45 -17.87
CA SER A 23 9.19 7.70 -19.20
C SER A 23 9.09 6.47 -20.11
N VAL A 24 9.34 5.27 -19.59
CA VAL A 24 9.35 4.02 -20.36
C VAL A 24 7.95 3.45 -20.59
N MET A 25 7.09 3.42 -19.56
CA MET A 25 5.82 2.70 -19.58
C MET A 25 4.61 3.58 -19.94
N VAL A 26 4.64 4.87 -19.57
CA VAL A 26 3.53 5.82 -19.84
C VAL A 26 3.83 6.69 -21.05
N GLY A 27 5.09 7.13 -21.16
CA GLY A 27 5.58 7.97 -22.25
C GLY A 27 5.38 9.48 -21.98
N PRO A 28 6.36 10.32 -22.34
CA PRO A 28 6.38 11.74 -21.95
C PRO A 28 5.20 12.54 -22.52
N ARG A 29 4.70 12.18 -23.72
CA ARG A 29 3.57 12.87 -24.34
C ARG A 29 2.27 12.72 -23.54
N ARG A 30 2.00 11.55 -22.98
CA ARG A 30 0.80 11.30 -22.15
C ARG A 30 0.89 12.05 -20.84
N ILE A 31 2.06 12.04 -20.20
CA ILE A 31 2.33 12.80 -18.97
C ILE A 31 2.14 14.29 -19.19
N VAL A 32 2.73 14.87 -20.24
CA VAL A 32 2.59 16.31 -20.53
C VAL A 32 1.13 16.69 -20.78
N ARG A 33 0.37 15.84 -21.48
CA ARG A 33 -1.08 16.05 -21.69
C ARG A 33 -1.83 16.02 -20.35
N ALA A 34 -1.56 15.02 -19.51
CA ALA A 34 -2.21 14.89 -18.21
C ALA A 34 -1.95 16.10 -17.30
N VAL A 35 -0.72 16.62 -17.32
CA VAL A 35 -0.34 17.82 -16.56
C VAL A 35 -0.98 19.08 -17.14
N ARG A 36 -1.15 19.19 -18.46
CA ARG A 36 -1.86 20.34 -19.06
C ARG A 36 -3.34 20.35 -18.70
N ASP A 37 -3.96 19.17 -18.71
CA ASP A 37 -5.38 19.01 -18.46
C ASP A 37 -5.68 18.61 -17.00
N TYR A 38 -4.82 19.01 -16.05
CA TYR A 38 -4.90 18.53 -14.66
C TYR A 38 -6.21 18.92 -13.95
N ARG A 39 -6.83 20.05 -14.31
CA ARG A 39 -7.97 20.62 -13.59
C ARG A 39 -9.20 19.71 -13.59
N TRP A 40 -9.60 19.21 -14.76
CA TRP A 40 -10.78 18.33 -14.85
C TRP A 40 -10.50 16.98 -14.20
N ARG A 41 -9.26 16.47 -14.33
CA ARG A 41 -8.82 15.22 -13.72
C ARG A 41 -8.90 15.30 -12.20
N LEU A 42 -8.39 16.38 -11.61
CA LEU A 42 -8.49 16.64 -10.18
C LEU A 42 -9.93 16.84 -9.70
N ALA A 43 -10.76 17.53 -10.48
CA ALA A 43 -12.18 17.68 -10.15
C ALA A 43 -12.90 16.33 -10.13
N GLU A 44 -12.62 15.47 -11.11
CA GLU A 44 -13.25 14.16 -11.24
C GLU A 44 -12.85 13.17 -10.13
N ILE A 45 -11.59 13.21 -9.67
CA ILE A 45 -11.13 12.33 -8.57
C ILE A 45 -11.27 12.98 -7.19
N GLY A 46 -11.60 14.27 -7.12
CA GLY A 46 -11.65 15.06 -5.89
C GLY A 46 -12.49 14.43 -4.77
N PRO A 47 -13.75 14.03 -5.03
CA PRO A 47 -14.57 13.36 -4.03
C PRO A 47 -13.93 12.08 -3.49
N TYR A 48 -13.48 11.20 -4.37
CA TYR A 48 -12.82 9.93 -4.04
C TYR A 48 -11.53 10.15 -3.23
N LEU A 49 -10.68 11.07 -3.69
CA LEU A 49 -9.41 11.41 -3.04
C LEU A 49 -9.67 12.00 -1.65
N SER A 50 -10.72 12.78 -1.46
CA SER A 50 -11.06 13.35 -0.15
C SER A 50 -11.40 12.26 0.86
N VAL A 51 -12.12 11.19 0.47
CA VAL A 51 -12.41 10.05 1.35
C VAL A 51 -11.12 9.35 1.75
N LEU A 52 -10.24 9.07 0.78
CA LEU A 52 -8.93 8.47 1.06
C LEU A 52 -8.13 9.30 2.06
N LEU A 53 -8.05 10.62 1.86
CA LEU A 53 -7.33 11.52 2.74
C LEU A 53 -7.93 11.56 4.15
N VAL A 54 -9.27 11.50 4.28
CA VAL A 54 -9.94 11.39 5.58
C VAL A 54 -9.58 10.07 6.26
N VAL A 55 -9.64 8.93 5.56
CA VAL A 55 -9.27 7.63 6.13
C VAL A 55 -7.80 7.60 6.57
N LEU A 56 -6.89 8.14 5.76
CA LEU A 56 -5.47 8.25 6.11
C LEU A 56 -5.23 9.18 7.29
N ALA A 57 -5.95 10.30 7.36
CA ALA A 57 -5.88 11.23 8.49
C ALA A 57 -6.40 10.56 9.78
N VAL A 58 -7.56 9.89 9.73
CA VAL A 58 -8.09 9.13 10.86
C VAL A 58 -7.09 8.08 11.29
N ARG A 59 -6.58 7.24 10.37
CA ARG A 59 -5.56 6.22 10.68
C ARG A 59 -4.35 6.82 11.37
N LYS A 60 -3.84 7.95 10.87
CA LYS A 60 -2.67 8.63 11.47
C LYS A 60 -2.99 9.16 12.87
N LEU A 61 -4.14 9.79 13.07
CA LEU A 61 -4.56 10.36 14.34
C LEU A 61 -4.89 9.30 15.40
N THR A 62 -5.40 8.14 14.97
CA THR A 62 -5.73 7.03 15.87
C THR A 62 -4.55 6.12 16.16
N MET A 63 -3.43 6.25 15.44
CA MET A 63 -2.30 5.33 15.51
C MET A 63 -1.81 5.15 16.96
N ASP A 64 -1.55 6.25 17.67
CA ASP A 64 -1.10 6.26 19.07
C ASP A 64 -2.12 5.60 20.03
N TYR A 65 -3.41 5.68 19.71
CA TYR A 65 -4.49 5.11 20.51
C TYR A 65 -4.86 3.68 20.11
N THR A 66 -4.42 3.22 18.93
CA THR A 66 -4.82 1.92 18.38
C THR A 66 -4.34 0.79 19.30
N GLY A 67 -3.13 0.93 19.87
CA GLY A 67 -2.64 0.02 20.90
C GLY A 67 -3.54 0.02 22.14
N LEU A 68 -3.84 1.19 22.71
CA LEU A 68 -4.68 1.27 23.93
C LEU A 68 -6.07 0.66 23.71
N LEU A 69 -6.68 0.89 22.55
CA LEU A 69 -8.00 0.34 22.21
C LEU A 69 -7.96 -1.18 22.00
N SER A 70 -6.96 -1.71 21.30
CA SER A 70 -6.83 -3.15 21.10
C SER A 70 -6.55 -3.88 22.41
N TRP A 71 -5.69 -3.31 23.28
CA TRP A 71 -5.47 -3.81 24.65
C TRP A 71 -6.74 -3.77 25.52
N ALA A 72 -7.61 -2.78 25.33
CA ALA A 72 -8.88 -2.72 26.05
C ALA A 72 -9.88 -3.79 25.57
N LEU A 73 -9.82 -4.18 24.30
CA LEU A 73 -10.66 -5.25 23.74
C LEU A 73 -10.11 -6.66 24.02
N ASP A 74 -8.79 -6.77 24.24
CA ASP A 74 -8.05 -8.00 24.60
C ASP A 74 -8.27 -9.20 23.65
N TRP A 75 -8.57 -8.93 22.37
CA TRP A 75 -8.72 -9.99 21.38
C TRP A 75 -7.38 -10.31 20.71
N ASN A 76 -6.57 -11.12 21.39
CA ASN A 76 -5.28 -11.57 20.89
C ASN A 76 -5.41 -12.82 20.01
N ILE A 77 -5.10 -12.67 18.72
CA ILE A 77 -5.15 -13.76 17.71
C ILE A 77 -3.77 -14.32 17.37
N THR A 78 -2.70 -13.82 18.00
CA THR A 78 -1.31 -14.18 17.69
C THR A 78 -1.08 -15.69 17.80
N LEU A 79 -1.56 -16.32 18.87
CA LEU A 79 -1.39 -17.76 19.08
C LEU A 79 -2.25 -18.59 18.12
N ILE A 80 -3.40 -18.05 17.67
CA ILE A 80 -4.22 -18.71 16.65
C ILE A 80 -3.43 -18.75 15.34
N ILE A 81 -2.87 -17.62 14.91
CA ILE A 81 -2.02 -17.54 13.72
C ILE A 81 -0.85 -18.51 13.83
N TYR A 82 -0.11 -18.48 14.95
CA TYR A 82 1.02 -19.38 15.17
C TYR A 82 0.61 -20.86 15.15
N SER A 83 -0.56 -21.22 15.70
CA SER A 83 -1.03 -22.61 15.67
C SER A 83 -1.36 -23.13 14.27
N LEU A 84 -1.66 -22.23 13.32
CA LEU A 84 -1.98 -22.59 11.93
C LEU A 84 -0.73 -22.84 11.08
N GLU A 85 0.32 -22.05 11.24
CA GLU A 85 1.51 -22.11 10.37
C GLU A 85 2.81 -22.49 11.08
N GLY A 86 2.81 -22.55 12.41
CA GLY A 86 3.97 -22.91 13.22
C GLY A 86 5.17 -21.99 12.95
N ALA A 87 6.32 -22.60 12.67
CA ALA A 87 7.58 -21.91 12.43
C ALA A 87 7.88 -21.66 10.93
N LEU A 88 6.86 -21.66 10.05
CA LEU A 88 7.03 -21.47 8.61
C LEU A 88 7.91 -20.25 8.25
N VAL A 89 7.77 -19.14 8.98
CA VAL A 89 8.60 -17.94 8.77
C VAL A 89 10.08 -18.20 9.06
N ALA A 90 10.40 -19.05 10.04
CA ALA A 90 11.77 -19.49 10.30
C ALA A 90 12.32 -20.33 9.14
N ASP A 91 11.49 -21.20 8.53
CA ASP A 91 11.87 -21.95 7.33
C ASP A 91 12.15 -21.01 6.14
N VAL A 92 11.36 -19.94 5.98
CA VAL A 92 11.65 -18.90 4.97
C VAL A 92 13.00 -18.23 5.25
N GLN A 93 13.32 -17.93 6.52
CA GLN A 93 14.61 -17.34 6.90
C GLN A 93 15.78 -18.34 6.79
N SER A 94 15.54 -19.65 6.71
CA SER A 94 16.62 -20.62 6.49
C SER A 94 17.28 -20.43 5.12
N LEU A 95 16.60 -19.79 4.16
CA LEU A 95 17.12 -19.44 2.84
C LEU A 95 18.01 -18.19 2.84
N ARG A 96 18.25 -17.58 4.02
CA ARG A 96 18.90 -16.29 4.09
C ARG A 96 20.32 -16.30 3.53
N SER A 97 20.62 -15.26 2.76
CA SER A 97 21.98 -14.93 2.31
C SER A 97 22.13 -13.42 2.25
N PRO A 98 23.35 -12.86 2.29
CA PRO A 98 23.56 -11.41 2.23
C PRO A 98 22.86 -10.77 1.03
N LEU A 99 23.02 -11.36 -0.17
CA LEU A 99 22.40 -10.84 -1.40
C LEU A 99 20.87 -10.88 -1.37
N LEU A 100 20.29 -11.99 -0.88
CA LEU A 100 18.84 -12.12 -0.79
C LEU A 100 18.25 -11.18 0.25
N THR A 101 18.94 -10.97 1.36
CA THR A 101 18.54 -10.01 2.39
C THR A 101 18.59 -8.58 1.86
N ASP A 102 19.64 -8.18 1.16
CA ASP A 102 19.75 -6.86 0.54
C ASP A 102 18.62 -6.63 -0.47
N TYR A 103 18.31 -7.64 -1.29
CA TYR A 103 17.18 -7.60 -2.22
C TYR A 103 15.85 -7.38 -1.48
N PHE A 104 15.53 -8.18 -0.47
CA PHE A 104 14.25 -8.05 0.23
C PHE A 104 14.14 -6.78 1.07
N VAL A 105 15.24 -6.29 1.65
CA VAL A 105 15.29 -4.96 2.28
C VAL A 105 15.01 -3.88 1.24
N PHE A 106 15.61 -3.96 0.06
CA PHE A 106 15.36 -3.01 -1.02
C PHE A 106 13.89 -3.03 -1.47
N ILE A 107 13.33 -4.22 -1.68
CA ILE A 107 11.93 -4.39 -2.06
C ILE A 107 11.00 -3.83 -0.97
N TYR A 108 11.26 -4.14 0.30
CA TYR A 108 10.43 -3.69 1.41
C TYR A 108 10.44 -2.16 1.55
N LEU A 109 11.60 -1.51 1.43
CA LEU A 109 11.73 -0.06 1.62
C LEU A 109 11.37 0.74 0.37
N TYR A 110 11.95 0.40 -0.78
CA TYR A 110 11.83 1.19 -2.01
C TYR A 110 10.83 0.59 -2.99
N GLY A 111 10.87 -0.72 -3.18
CA GLY A 111 9.99 -1.43 -4.13
C GLY A 111 8.51 -1.27 -3.78
N TYR A 112 8.16 -1.39 -2.51
CA TYR A 112 6.80 -1.22 -2.01
C TYR A 112 6.27 0.20 -2.22
N VAL A 113 7.03 1.23 -1.84
CA VAL A 113 6.63 2.63 -2.01
C VAL A 113 6.49 2.98 -3.50
N PHE A 114 7.43 2.52 -4.33
CA PHE A 114 7.32 2.68 -5.77
C PHE A 114 6.06 1.99 -6.33
N LEU A 115 5.81 0.73 -5.94
CA LEU A 115 4.64 -0.04 -6.39
C LEU A 115 3.34 0.70 -6.06
N LEU A 116 3.24 1.30 -4.88
CA LEU A 116 2.06 2.06 -4.45
C LEU A 116 1.85 3.37 -5.23
N LEU A 117 2.94 4.07 -5.56
CA LEU A 117 2.89 5.43 -6.12
C LEU A 117 2.85 5.46 -7.65
N PHE A 118 3.50 4.51 -8.33
CA PHE A 118 3.50 4.44 -9.78
C PHE A 118 2.10 4.40 -10.43
N PRO A 119 1.10 3.63 -9.92
CA PRO A 119 -0.23 3.62 -10.52
C PRO A 119 -0.93 4.98 -10.45
N PHE A 120 -0.63 5.85 -9.47
CA PHE A 120 -1.14 7.24 -9.48
C PHE A 120 -0.59 8.00 -10.69
N VAL A 121 0.70 7.85 -11.02
CA VAL A 121 1.28 8.50 -12.20
C VAL A 121 0.70 7.93 -13.50
N ALA A 122 0.64 6.60 -13.60
CA ALA A 122 0.14 5.92 -14.80
C ALA A 122 -1.34 6.23 -15.05
N TYR A 123 -2.20 6.06 -14.04
CA TYR A 123 -3.64 6.20 -14.21
C TYR A 123 -4.08 7.66 -14.33
N PHE A 124 -3.34 8.61 -13.74
CA PHE A 124 -3.58 10.03 -13.98
C PHE A 124 -3.31 10.41 -15.44
N ALA A 125 -2.46 9.64 -16.15
CA ALA A 125 -2.11 9.89 -17.54
C ALA A 125 -3.02 9.23 -18.58
N ARG A 126 -4.02 8.45 -18.16
CA ARG A 126 -5.03 7.83 -19.04
C ARG A 126 -5.99 8.87 -19.63
N SER A 127 -6.76 8.48 -20.64
CA SER A 127 -7.81 9.34 -21.23
C SER A 127 -8.99 9.62 -20.30
N ASP A 128 -9.29 8.67 -19.42
CA ASP A 128 -10.37 8.68 -18.43
C ASP A 128 -9.81 8.47 -17.02
N MET A 129 -10.60 8.78 -15.99
CA MET A 129 -10.20 8.61 -14.58
C MET A 129 -10.76 7.36 -13.91
N THR A 130 -11.33 6.41 -14.65
CA THR A 130 -11.93 5.20 -14.08
C THR A 130 -10.90 4.43 -13.27
N SER A 131 -9.76 4.05 -13.85
CA SER A 131 -8.71 3.31 -13.14
C SER A 131 -8.07 4.09 -11.97
N MET A 132 -8.09 5.43 -12.03
CA MET A 132 -7.63 6.26 -10.92
C MET A 132 -8.64 6.26 -9.77
N LYS A 133 -9.94 6.41 -10.04
CA LYS A 133 -11.00 6.25 -9.05
C LYS A 133 -10.95 4.85 -8.43
N GLU A 134 -10.80 3.83 -9.25
CA GLU A 134 -10.67 2.43 -8.81
C GLU A 134 -9.51 2.23 -7.83
N LEU A 135 -8.34 2.78 -8.14
CA LEU A 135 -7.16 2.77 -7.27
C LEU A 135 -7.44 3.45 -5.93
N ILE A 136 -8.00 4.67 -5.97
CA ILE A 136 -8.27 5.46 -4.77
C ILE A 136 -9.29 4.75 -3.88
N VAL A 137 -10.38 4.22 -4.44
CA VAL A 137 -11.40 3.47 -3.69
C VAL A 137 -10.80 2.20 -3.10
N ALA A 138 -10.01 1.45 -3.87
CA ALA A 138 -9.43 0.21 -3.39
C ALA A 138 -8.47 0.48 -2.23
N TYR A 139 -7.61 1.50 -2.33
CA TYR A 139 -6.72 1.90 -1.24
C TYR A 139 -7.50 2.37 -0.02
N THR A 140 -8.56 3.16 -0.23
CA THR A 140 -9.44 3.62 0.85
C THR A 140 -10.05 2.44 1.60
N PHE A 141 -10.57 1.46 0.87
CA PHE A 141 -11.16 0.25 1.44
C PHE A 141 -10.12 -0.57 2.21
N ASN A 142 -8.94 -0.78 1.63
CA ASN A 142 -7.83 -1.47 2.29
C ASN A 142 -7.43 -0.80 3.61
N TYR A 143 -7.18 0.51 3.60
CA TYR A 143 -6.82 1.24 4.82
C TYR A 143 -7.95 1.28 5.84
N GLY A 144 -9.20 1.38 5.41
CA GLY A 144 -10.37 1.36 6.28
C GLY A 144 -10.52 0.01 6.99
N VAL A 145 -10.52 -1.10 6.24
CA VAL A 145 -10.59 -2.45 6.81
C VAL A 145 -9.36 -2.74 7.69
N GLY A 146 -8.16 -2.37 7.22
CA GLY A 146 -6.94 -2.52 7.99
C GLY A 146 -7.00 -1.78 9.33
N LEU A 147 -7.47 -0.54 9.35
CA LEU A 147 -7.66 0.22 10.59
C LEU A 147 -8.63 -0.47 11.55
N VAL A 148 -9.77 -0.95 11.05
CA VAL A 148 -10.74 -1.69 11.88
C VAL A 148 -10.11 -2.96 12.46
N CYS A 149 -9.43 -3.76 11.64
CA CYS A 149 -8.77 -4.98 12.11
C CYS A 149 -7.66 -4.69 13.12
N TYR A 150 -6.87 -3.63 12.94
CA TYR A 150 -5.79 -3.26 13.87
C TYR A 150 -6.30 -2.72 15.20
N VAL A 151 -7.51 -2.17 15.24
CA VAL A 151 -8.19 -1.83 16.50
C VAL A 151 -8.75 -3.09 17.16
N LEU A 152 -9.37 -3.98 16.39
CA LEU A 152 -10.06 -5.15 16.92
C LEU A 152 -9.12 -6.25 17.41
N PHE A 153 -8.02 -6.50 16.70
CA PHE A 153 -7.15 -7.65 16.92
C PHE A 153 -5.76 -7.24 17.40
N ILE A 154 -5.25 -7.95 18.41
CA ILE A 154 -3.83 -7.92 18.78
C ILE A 154 -3.14 -9.06 18.04
N ALA A 155 -2.20 -8.74 17.16
CA ALA A 155 -1.39 -9.71 16.43
C ALA A 155 0.09 -9.29 16.42
N TYR A 156 0.95 -10.04 17.11
CA TYR A 156 2.39 -9.81 17.06
C TYR A 156 3.01 -10.51 15.85
N GLY A 157 3.93 -9.83 15.16
CA GLY A 157 4.72 -10.44 14.09
C GLY A 157 5.66 -11.56 14.58
N PRO A 158 6.14 -12.44 13.68
CA PRO A 158 6.99 -13.59 14.02
C PRO A 158 8.22 -13.22 14.86
N ARG A 159 8.96 -12.16 14.47
CA ARG A 159 10.13 -11.67 15.20
C ARG A 159 9.86 -11.22 16.64
N ASN A 160 8.61 -10.93 16.98
CA ASN A 160 8.20 -10.51 18.33
C ASN A 160 7.71 -11.71 19.17
N LEU A 161 7.11 -12.73 18.55
CA LEU A 161 6.59 -13.91 19.25
C LEU A 161 7.68 -14.96 19.51
N ILE A 162 8.53 -15.22 18.51
CA ILE A 162 9.54 -16.28 18.53
C ILE A 162 10.94 -15.72 18.18
N PRO A 163 11.44 -14.74 18.94
CA PRO A 163 12.69 -14.03 18.62
C PRO A 163 13.93 -14.92 18.64
N ASP A 164 13.89 -16.06 19.34
CA ASP A 164 15.03 -17.00 19.41
C ASP A 164 15.29 -17.74 18.09
N ILE A 165 14.31 -17.77 17.19
CA ILE A 165 14.39 -18.50 15.90
C ILE A 165 14.02 -17.65 14.68
N VAL A 166 13.44 -16.46 14.86
CA VAL A 166 13.16 -15.51 13.78
C VAL A 166 13.85 -14.17 14.05
N ASP A 167 14.80 -13.84 13.19
CA ASP A 167 15.57 -12.61 13.30
C ASP A 167 14.83 -11.42 12.69
N SER A 168 15.02 -10.23 13.28
CA SER A 168 14.55 -8.97 12.70
C SER A 168 15.51 -8.47 11.61
N LEU A 169 15.63 -9.22 10.50
CA LEU A 169 16.62 -8.99 9.43
C LEU A 169 16.63 -7.56 8.89
N LEU A 170 15.47 -6.91 8.76
CA LEU A 170 15.38 -5.50 8.33
C LEU A 170 16.21 -4.57 9.23
N TYR A 171 16.14 -4.76 10.55
CA TYR A 171 16.80 -3.91 11.53
C TYR A 171 18.25 -4.31 11.78
N VAL A 172 18.61 -5.56 11.52
CA VAL A 172 20.00 -6.01 11.55
C VAL A 172 20.76 -5.43 10.35
N THR A 173 20.19 -5.53 9.15
CA THR A 173 20.83 -5.08 7.91
C THR A 173 20.75 -3.57 7.71
N TYR A 174 19.64 -2.94 8.10
CA TYR A 174 19.43 -1.50 7.95
C TYR A 174 18.83 -0.89 9.22
N PRO A 175 19.60 -0.75 10.32
CA PRO A 175 19.08 -0.29 11.61
C PRO A 175 18.33 1.05 11.54
N GLN A 176 18.76 1.95 10.64
CA GLN A 176 18.15 3.27 10.45
C GLN A 176 16.69 3.19 9.95
N SER A 177 16.28 2.06 9.37
CA SER A 177 14.89 1.82 8.97
C SER A 177 13.92 1.78 10.15
N GLN A 178 14.40 1.58 11.39
CA GLN A 178 13.58 1.71 12.60
C GLN A 178 12.99 3.11 12.74
N LEU A 179 13.74 4.14 12.35
CA LEU A 179 13.26 5.53 12.37
C LEU A 179 12.10 5.75 11.41
N LEU A 180 12.11 5.08 10.24
CA LEU A 180 11.00 5.18 9.28
C LEU A 180 9.81 4.31 9.70
N THR A 181 10.08 3.06 10.06
CA THR A 181 9.03 2.07 10.34
C THR A 181 8.29 2.35 11.65
N GLY A 182 8.97 2.93 12.64
CA GLY A 182 8.35 3.35 13.90
C GLY A 182 7.35 4.49 13.74
N GLU A 183 7.45 5.31 12.69
CA GLU A 183 6.52 6.40 12.41
C GLU A 183 5.20 5.93 11.78
N VAL A 184 5.11 4.67 11.34
CA VAL A 184 3.98 4.19 10.53
C VAL A 184 3.42 2.83 10.96
N ASN A 185 4.13 2.09 11.83
CA ASN A 185 3.78 0.74 12.27
C ASN A 185 3.87 0.58 13.79
N HIS A 186 2.94 -0.21 14.35
CA HIS A 186 3.04 -0.77 15.70
C HIS A 186 3.31 -2.28 15.63
N ASN A 187 4.01 -2.81 16.63
CA ASN A 187 4.39 -4.23 16.68
C ASN A 187 3.22 -5.22 16.77
N THR A 188 2.02 -4.73 17.12
CA THR A 188 0.77 -5.49 17.30
C THR A 188 -0.17 -5.45 16.10
N ASN A 189 0.17 -4.70 15.04
CA ASN A 189 -0.74 -4.39 13.94
C ASN A 189 -0.34 -5.15 12.67
N VAL A 190 -0.13 -6.46 12.77
CA VAL A 190 0.30 -7.27 11.61
C VAL A 190 -0.86 -7.91 10.84
N PHE A 191 -2.03 -8.09 11.44
CA PHE A 191 -3.16 -8.76 10.81
C PHE A 191 -4.31 -7.81 10.39
N PRO A 192 -4.75 -7.82 9.11
CA PRO A 192 -4.12 -8.47 7.96
C PRO A 192 -2.89 -7.69 7.47
N SER A 193 -2.06 -8.31 6.62
CA SER A 193 -0.91 -7.64 6.02
C SER A 193 -1.36 -6.61 4.98
N LEU A 194 -1.32 -5.31 5.32
CA LEU A 194 -1.58 -4.24 4.37
C LEU A 194 -0.50 -4.15 3.27
N HIS A 195 0.74 -4.57 3.55
CA HIS A 195 1.79 -4.66 2.54
C HIS A 195 1.40 -5.65 1.44
N ALA A 196 0.95 -6.84 1.81
CA ALA A 196 0.43 -7.83 0.85
C ALA A 196 -0.84 -7.30 0.16
N SER A 197 -1.78 -6.76 0.94
CA SER A 197 -3.08 -6.33 0.44
C SER A 197 -2.98 -5.21 -0.61
N LEU A 198 -2.26 -4.13 -0.31
CA LEU A 198 -2.12 -3.02 -1.24
C LEU A 198 -1.25 -3.40 -2.45
N SER A 199 -0.22 -4.23 -2.26
CA SER A 199 0.62 -4.70 -3.36
C SER A 199 -0.14 -5.56 -4.37
N MET A 200 -0.97 -6.49 -3.87
CA MET A 200 -1.80 -7.33 -4.72
C MET A 200 -2.95 -6.55 -5.35
N THR A 201 -3.52 -5.56 -4.64
CA THR A 201 -4.52 -4.63 -5.20
C THR A 201 -3.94 -3.91 -6.42
N THR A 202 -2.72 -3.38 -6.30
CA THR A 202 -2.03 -2.72 -7.41
C THR A 202 -1.79 -3.66 -8.57
N PHE A 203 -1.35 -4.90 -8.32
CA PHE A 203 -1.20 -5.89 -9.38
C PHE A 203 -2.53 -6.20 -10.09
N PHE A 204 -3.64 -6.38 -9.37
CA PHE A 204 -4.93 -6.66 -9.98
C PHE A 204 -5.42 -5.51 -10.86
N LEU A 205 -5.25 -4.25 -10.43
CA LEU A 205 -5.55 -3.08 -11.27
C LEU A 205 -4.59 -2.97 -12.46
N ALA A 206 -3.29 -3.25 -12.25
CA ALA A 206 -2.31 -3.28 -13.33
C ALA A 206 -2.70 -4.30 -14.40
N TRP A 207 -3.15 -5.48 -13.98
CA TRP A 207 -3.67 -6.51 -14.86
C TRP A 207 -4.86 -5.99 -15.67
N ARG A 208 -5.84 -5.30 -15.07
CA ARG A 208 -6.96 -4.71 -15.82
C ARG A 208 -6.52 -3.69 -16.88
N THR A 209 -5.49 -2.92 -16.57
CA THR A 209 -4.94 -1.91 -17.48
C THR A 209 -3.86 -2.42 -18.45
N ARG A 210 -3.64 -3.74 -18.53
CA ARG A 210 -2.54 -4.36 -19.29
C ARG A 210 -2.54 -4.07 -20.79
N ASP A 211 -3.71 -3.85 -21.40
CA ASP A 211 -3.79 -3.55 -22.83
C ASP A 211 -3.22 -2.15 -23.14
N GLU A 212 -3.32 -1.23 -22.18
CA GLU A 212 -2.76 0.13 -22.31
C GLU A 212 -1.34 0.24 -21.75
N TYR A 213 -1.04 -0.49 -20.67
CA TYR A 213 0.27 -0.51 -20.00
C TYR A 213 0.82 -1.94 -19.92
N PRO A 214 1.23 -2.56 -21.04
CA PRO A 214 1.59 -3.98 -21.09
C PRO A 214 2.83 -4.35 -20.26
N LEU A 215 3.73 -3.41 -20.03
CA LEU A 215 4.90 -3.61 -19.17
C LEU A 215 4.56 -3.50 -17.68
N TRP A 216 3.47 -2.81 -17.32
CA TRP A 216 3.15 -2.56 -15.92
C TRP A 216 2.59 -3.79 -15.21
N ALA A 217 1.75 -4.58 -15.88
CA ALA A 217 1.20 -5.82 -15.31
C ALA A 217 2.27 -6.83 -14.84
N PRO A 218 3.28 -7.22 -15.66
CA PRO A 218 4.32 -8.13 -15.19
C PRO A 218 5.24 -7.50 -14.13
N VAL A 219 5.53 -6.21 -14.23
CA VAL A 219 6.38 -5.50 -13.24
C VAL A 219 5.69 -5.45 -11.88
N SER A 220 4.42 -5.06 -11.85
CA SER A 220 3.61 -5.03 -10.62
C SER A 220 3.38 -6.42 -10.03
N PHE A 221 3.24 -7.46 -10.86
CA PHE A 221 3.17 -8.84 -10.39
C PHE A 221 4.44 -9.23 -9.63
N VAL A 222 5.60 -9.07 -10.26
CA VAL A 222 6.89 -9.41 -9.65
C VAL A 222 7.12 -8.60 -8.38
N LEU A 223 6.90 -7.29 -8.41
CA LEU A 223 7.03 -6.45 -7.22
C LEU A 223 6.03 -6.83 -6.13
N GLY A 224 4.78 -7.13 -6.47
CA GLY A 224 3.76 -7.45 -5.49
C GLY A 224 4.03 -8.76 -4.76
N VAL A 225 4.43 -9.80 -5.52
CA VAL A 225 4.89 -11.07 -4.94
C VAL A 225 6.14 -10.86 -4.09
N SER A 226 7.12 -10.09 -4.58
CA SER A 226 8.35 -9.82 -3.83
C SER A 226 8.09 -9.03 -2.55
N VAL A 227 7.12 -8.11 -2.51
CA VAL A 227 6.73 -7.40 -1.28
C VAL A 227 6.06 -8.35 -0.29
N ALA A 228 5.14 -9.20 -0.75
CA ALA A 228 4.52 -10.20 0.12
C ALA A 228 5.58 -11.13 0.73
N LEU A 229 6.50 -11.65 -0.08
CA LEU A 229 7.60 -12.51 0.39
C LEU A 229 8.59 -11.76 1.30
N SER A 230 8.91 -10.49 1.00
CA SER A 230 9.85 -9.71 1.82
C SER A 230 9.33 -9.54 3.25
N THR A 231 8.01 -9.38 3.42
CA THR A 231 7.42 -9.20 4.75
C THR A 231 7.59 -10.43 5.65
N MET A 232 7.48 -11.64 5.09
CA MET A 232 7.75 -12.89 5.79
C MET A 232 9.25 -13.09 5.98
N TYR A 233 10.05 -12.93 4.92
CA TYR A 233 11.51 -13.10 4.97
C TYR A 233 12.15 -12.20 6.04
N LEU A 234 11.72 -10.93 6.15
CA LEU A 234 12.23 -9.98 7.14
C LEU A 234 11.68 -10.20 8.57
N GLY A 235 10.85 -11.23 8.78
CA GLY A 235 10.30 -11.61 10.08
C GLY A 235 9.16 -10.72 10.57
N ILE A 236 8.54 -9.94 9.68
CA ILE A 236 7.54 -8.92 10.04
C ILE A 236 6.13 -9.51 10.09
N HIS A 237 5.79 -10.34 9.11
CA HIS A 237 4.44 -10.86 8.87
C HIS A 237 4.43 -12.39 8.83
N TRP A 238 3.30 -12.97 9.24
CA TRP A 238 2.98 -14.39 9.14
C TRP A 238 2.44 -14.73 7.75
N ALA A 239 2.56 -15.96 7.28
CA ALA A 239 1.97 -16.37 6.01
C ALA A 239 0.43 -16.21 5.99
N THR A 240 -0.22 -16.49 7.11
CA THR A 240 -1.67 -16.36 7.30
C THR A 240 -2.14 -14.92 7.12
N ASP A 241 -1.39 -13.94 7.66
CA ASP A 241 -1.75 -12.53 7.53
C ASP A 241 -1.48 -11.99 6.11
N VAL A 242 -0.51 -12.55 5.40
CA VAL A 242 -0.24 -12.30 3.98
C VAL A 242 -1.36 -12.85 3.10
N VAL A 243 -1.83 -14.06 3.38
CA VAL A 243 -2.99 -14.65 2.69
C VAL A 243 -4.24 -13.82 2.95
N ALA A 244 -4.52 -13.46 4.20
CA ALA A 244 -5.65 -12.60 4.56
C ALA A 244 -5.57 -11.23 3.86
N GLY A 245 -4.38 -10.63 3.78
CA GLY A 245 -4.14 -9.41 2.99
C GLY A 245 -4.42 -9.63 1.50
N THR A 246 -3.98 -10.73 0.92
CA THR A 246 -4.27 -11.04 -0.50
C THR A 246 -5.77 -11.21 -0.76
N LEU A 247 -6.51 -11.83 0.18
CA LEU A 247 -7.97 -11.92 0.09
C LEU A 247 -8.64 -10.54 0.22
N LEU A 248 -8.13 -9.69 1.11
CA LEU A 248 -8.59 -8.31 1.24
C LEU A 248 -8.35 -7.51 -0.06
N ALA A 249 -7.24 -7.75 -0.75
CA ALA A 249 -6.98 -7.16 -2.06
C ALA A 249 -8.06 -7.55 -3.08
N VAL A 250 -8.39 -8.83 -3.18
CA VAL A 250 -9.48 -9.31 -4.07
C VAL A 250 -10.80 -8.64 -3.73
N LEU A 251 -11.16 -8.59 -2.44
CA LEU A 251 -12.39 -7.93 -2.00
C LEU A 251 -12.40 -6.43 -2.34
N SER A 252 -11.27 -5.74 -2.19
CA SER A 252 -11.16 -4.32 -2.51
C SER A 252 -11.43 -4.04 -3.99
N ILE A 253 -11.03 -4.95 -4.88
CA ILE A 253 -11.28 -4.84 -6.31
C ILE A 253 -12.79 -4.98 -6.62
N LEU A 254 -13.47 -5.94 -5.98
CA LEU A 254 -14.93 -6.12 -6.13
C LEU A 254 -15.71 -4.92 -5.63
N VAL A 255 -15.31 -4.35 -4.48
CA VAL A 255 -15.94 -3.15 -3.92
C VAL A 255 -15.72 -1.96 -4.84
N THR A 256 -14.51 -1.81 -5.37
CA THR A 256 -14.16 -0.73 -6.28
C THR A 256 -15.00 -0.75 -7.55
N GLU A 257 -15.22 -1.91 -8.17
CA GLU A 257 -16.10 -2.02 -9.35
C GLU A 257 -17.48 -1.47 -9.05
N TYR A 258 -18.08 -1.95 -7.96
CA TYR A 258 -19.41 -1.51 -7.56
C TYR A 258 -19.50 0.00 -7.29
N VAL A 259 -18.53 0.55 -6.54
CA VAL A 259 -18.50 1.96 -6.16
C VAL A 259 -18.28 2.88 -7.36
N VAL A 260 -17.39 2.52 -8.28
CA VAL A 260 -17.05 3.35 -9.45
C VAL A 260 -18.10 3.21 -10.55
N GLU A 261 -18.63 2.01 -10.80
CA GLU A 261 -19.71 1.80 -11.79
C GLU A 261 -21.00 2.56 -11.43
N HIS A 262 -21.30 2.68 -10.14
CA HIS A 262 -22.49 3.39 -9.64
C HIS A 262 -22.19 4.84 -9.22
N ASP A 263 -20.94 5.32 -9.43
CA ASP A 263 -20.47 6.66 -9.06
C ASP A 263 -20.89 7.07 -7.62
N LEU A 264 -20.83 6.14 -6.66
CA LEU A 264 -21.41 6.31 -5.32
C LEU A 264 -20.77 7.45 -4.51
N LEU A 265 -19.57 7.88 -4.90
CA LEU A 265 -18.85 8.98 -4.24
C LEU A 265 -18.86 10.27 -5.06
N ALA A 266 -19.51 10.32 -6.23
CA ALA A 266 -19.52 11.52 -7.07
C ALA A 266 -20.14 12.74 -6.37
N GLU A 267 -21.05 12.52 -5.41
CA GLU A 267 -21.71 13.58 -4.63
C GLU A 267 -21.05 13.81 -3.25
N TRP A 268 -19.94 13.14 -2.96
CA TRP A 268 -19.32 13.19 -1.63
C TRP A 268 -18.61 14.53 -1.33
N GLY A 269 -18.95 15.10 -0.18
CA GLY A 269 -18.23 16.23 0.41
C GLY A 269 -18.51 17.56 -0.29
N PRO A 270 -17.60 18.55 -0.17
CA PRO A 270 -17.81 19.84 -0.81
C PRO A 270 -17.83 19.73 -2.35
N PHE A 271 -17.32 18.64 -2.92
CA PHE A 271 -17.11 18.41 -4.34
C PHE A 271 -18.32 17.85 -5.13
N GLY A 272 -19.54 17.90 -4.60
CA GLY A 272 -20.75 17.40 -5.28
C GLY A 272 -21.09 18.12 -6.60
N ARG A 273 -22.20 17.77 -7.27
CA ARG A 273 -22.59 18.28 -8.62
C ARG A 273 -22.58 19.81 -8.80
N GLU A 274 -22.51 20.59 -7.72
CA GLU A 274 -22.39 22.05 -7.74
C GLU A 274 -20.95 22.57 -7.62
N TRP A 275 -19.93 21.70 -7.59
CA TRP A 275 -18.51 22.08 -7.62
C TRP A 275 -18.06 22.52 -9.02
N ASP A 276 -18.82 23.45 -9.59
CA ASP A 276 -18.56 24.17 -10.83
C ASP A 276 -17.62 25.35 -10.55
N LEU A 277 -16.44 25.07 -10.01
CA LEU A 277 -15.38 26.10 -9.92
C LEU A 277 -14.90 26.55 -11.31
N PHE A 278 -15.19 25.79 -12.37
CA PHE A 278 -14.59 25.99 -13.69
C PHE A 278 -15.56 26.09 -14.87
N ASP A 279 -16.86 25.89 -14.71
CA ASP A 279 -17.83 26.15 -15.80
C ASP A 279 -18.09 27.65 -16.00
N LYS A 280 -17.71 28.49 -15.03
CA LYS A 280 -17.63 29.95 -15.20
C LYS A 280 -16.46 30.44 -16.05
N ALA A 281 -15.52 29.58 -16.45
CA ALA A 281 -14.40 29.96 -17.32
C ALA A 281 -14.62 29.62 -18.81
N ARG A 282 -15.80 29.09 -19.18
CA ARG A 282 -16.20 28.79 -20.57
C ARG A 282 -17.33 29.67 -21.10
N ARG A 283 -17.59 30.83 -20.48
CA ARG A 283 -18.44 31.88 -21.06
C ARG A 283 -17.64 33.16 -21.27
#